data_AF-A0A935G1X8-F1
#
_entry.id   AF-A0A935G1X8-F1
#
_cell.length_a   1.000
_cell.length_b   1.000
_cell.length_c   1.000
_cell.angle_alpha   90.00
_cell.angle_beta   90.00
_cell.angle_gamma   90.00
#
_symmetry.space_group_name_H-M   'P 1'
#
loop_
_entity.id
_entity.type
_entity.pdbx_description
1 polymer ?
#
loop_
_entity_poly.entity_id
_entity_poly.type
_entity_poly.pdbx_seq_one_letter_code
_entity_poly.pdbx_strand_id
1 'polypeptide(L)'
;MRNPPEHHKAIVHHLRDRFSSRGKVFAYRDNNGKLPMLIAEFDCEAGRFYSTIGICDRKLPIPSGVYELAAIGKPPWLPNAVASSIYYLRGRSFDEWPLVCEDVVKSNAKSTYRHMAYMPARHEFHVPSLKTHVRWLLGLPIKDAEISLSSDALAAKIQACYPTWLFGDDA
;
A
#
# COMPACT_ATOMS: atom_id res chain seq x y z
N MET A 1 6.40 -23.01 13.53
CA MET A 1 5.91 -21.82 12.81
C MET A 1 4.52 -22.14 12.26
N ARG A 2 3.51 -21.30 12.47
CA ARG A 2 2.21 -21.48 11.78
C ARG A 2 2.41 -21.17 10.29
N ASN A 3 1.85 -22.01 9.43
CA ASN A 3 1.83 -21.72 8.00
C ASN A 3 1.05 -20.42 7.74
N PRO A 4 1.49 -19.58 6.78
CA PRO A 4 0.74 -18.39 6.42
C PRO A 4 -0.64 -18.77 5.86
N PRO A 5 -1.70 -17.99 6.13
CA PRO A 5 -3.03 -18.21 5.58
C PRO A 5 -3.04 -18.30 4.04
N GLU A 6 -3.97 -19.08 3.49
CA GLU A 6 -4.06 -19.30 2.03
C GLU A 6 -4.31 -18.00 1.25
N HIS A 7 -5.10 -17.07 1.78
CA HIS A 7 -5.30 -15.77 1.12
C HIS A 7 -4.03 -14.92 1.08
N HIS A 8 -3.15 -14.98 2.09
CA HIS A 8 -1.85 -14.32 2.02
C HIS A 8 -1.01 -14.88 0.86
N LYS A 9 -0.99 -16.21 0.70
CA LYS A 9 -0.27 -16.87 -0.40
C LYS A 9 -0.86 -16.48 -1.75
N ALA A 10 -2.18 -16.44 -1.86
CA ALA A 10 -2.87 -16.04 -3.09
C ALA A 10 -2.53 -14.60 -3.50
N ILE A 11 -2.55 -13.65 -2.56
CA ILE A 11 -2.17 -12.25 -2.82
C ILE A 11 -0.71 -12.16 -3.27
N VAL A 12 0.21 -12.84 -2.57
CA VAL A 12 1.64 -12.84 -2.95
C VAL A 12 1.86 -13.48 -4.32
N HIS A 13 1.15 -14.57 -4.63
CA HIS A 13 1.25 -15.23 -5.93
C HIS A 13 0.74 -14.34 -7.05
N HIS A 14 -0.44 -13.74 -6.88
CA HIS A 14 -0.99 -12.77 -7.83
C HIS A 14 0.00 -11.62 -8.10
N LEU A 15 0.57 -11.04 -7.06
CA LEU A 15 1.60 -9.99 -7.22
C LEU A 15 2.83 -10.52 -7.96
N ARG A 16 3.30 -11.73 -7.62
CA ARG A 16 4.44 -12.35 -8.32
C ARG A 16 4.17 -12.55 -9.81
N ASP A 17 2.96 -12.87 -10.20
CA ASP A 17 2.63 -13.05 -11.62
C ASP A 17 2.63 -11.72 -12.39
N ARG A 18 2.56 -10.59 -11.68
CA ARG A 18 2.61 -9.23 -12.25
C ARG A 18 4.00 -8.59 -12.22
N PHE A 19 4.96 -9.19 -11.52
CA PHE A 19 6.32 -8.68 -11.42
C PHE A 19 7.33 -9.76 -11.83
N SER A 20 8.37 -9.39 -12.57
CA SER A 20 9.39 -10.35 -13.03
C SER A 20 10.28 -10.90 -11.90
N SER A 21 10.22 -10.31 -10.71
CA SER A 21 11.03 -10.72 -9.56
C SER A 21 10.31 -11.77 -8.68
N ARG A 22 11.08 -12.63 -8.01
CA ARG A 22 10.52 -13.69 -7.14
C ARG A 22 9.70 -13.16 -5.96
N GLY A 23 9.85 -11.88 -5.63
CA GLY A 23 9.26 -11.24 -4.47
C GLY A 23 9.87 -11.71 -3.15
N LYS A 24 9.87 -10.84 -2.14
CA LYS A 24 10.23 -11.19 -0.76
C LYS A 24 9.15 -10.69 0.18
N VAL A 25 8.92 -11.37 1.29
CA VAL A 25 7.97 -10.91 2.31
C VAL A 25 8.72 -10.70 3.61
N PHE A 26 8.60 -9.50 4.17
CA PHE A 26 9.24 -9.11 5.41
C PHE A 26 8.18 -8.64 6.42
N ALA A 27 8.49 -8.80 7.71
CA ALA A 27 7.71 -8.19 8.77
C ALA A 27 8.31 -6.83 9.13
N TYR A 28 7.60 -5.76 8.80
CA TYR A 28 7.97 -4.40 9.20
C TYR A 28 7.19 -4.00 10.44
N ARG A 29 7.88 -3.35 11.37
CA ARG A 29 7.29 -2.81 12.59
C ARG A 29 7.16 -1.31 12.43
N ASP A 30 6.11 -0.77 13.00
CA ASP A 30 6.01 0.67 13.21
C ASP A 30 7.01 1.13 14.27
N ASN A 31 7.17 2.44 14.40
CA ASN A 31 8.05 3.04 15.40
C ASN A 31 7.71 2.67 16.85
N ASN A 32 6.48 2.23 17.11
CA ASN A 32 6.06 1.77 18.43
C ASN A 32 6.25 0.26 18.63
N GLY A 33 6.64 -0.50 17.60
CA GLY A 33 6.97 -1.92 17.66
C GLY A 33 5.78 -2.86 17.90
N LYS A 34 4.54 -2.36 17.96
CA LYS A 34 3.39 -3.06 18.54
C LYS A 34 2.70 -4.01 17.58
N LEU A 35 2.72 -3.72 16.28
CA LEU A 35 1.95 -4.49 15.31
C LEU A 35 2.77 -4.74 14.02
N PRO A 36 3.44 -5.89 13.89
CA PRO A 36 4.18 -6.20 12.67
C PRO A 36 3.22 -6.33 11.48
N MET A 37 3.51 -5.60 10.41
CA MET A 37 2.85 -5.72 9.11
C MET A 37 3.72 -6.56 8.18
N LEU A 38 3.10 -7.54 7.53
CA LEU A 38 3.76 -8.24 6.43
C LEU A 38 3.73 -7.32 5.21
N ILE A 39 4.91 -7.03 4.65
CA ILE A 39 5.05 -6.30 3.40
C ILE A 39 5.73 -7.22 2.39
N ALA A 40 5.09 -7.43 1.25
CA ALA A 40 5.73 -8.01 0.09
C ALA A 40 6.49 -6.92 -0.69
N GLU A 41 7.69 -7.26 -1.16
CA GLU A 41 8.60 -6.41 -1.91
C GLU A 41 8.90 -7.08 -3.26
N PHE A 42 8.68 -6.35 -4.35
CA PHE A 42 8.96 -6.78 -5.72
C PHE A 42 9.78 -5.72 -6.45
N ASP A 43 10.68 -6.14 -7.32
CA ASP A 43 11.45 -5.20 -8.15
C ASP A 43 10.58 -4.76 -9.34
N CYS A 44 10.66 -3.48 -9.70
CA CYS A 44 9.96 -2.90 -10.85
C CYS A 44 10.80 -1.78 -11.48
N GLU A 45 10.45 -1.32 -12.68
CA GLU A 45 11.23 -0.30 -13.40
C GLU A 45 11.38 1.00 -12.60
N ALA A 46 10.33 1.41 -11.88
CA ALA A 46 10.31 2.61 -11.04
C ALA A 46 11.06 2.44 -9.70
N GLY A 47 11.58 1.24 -9.38
CA GLY A 47 12.26 0.93 -8.13
C GLY A 47 11.74 -0.36 -7.52
N ARG A 48 11.07 -0.26 -6.38
CA ARG A 48 10.45 -1.42 -5.72
C ARG A 48 8.99 -1.16 -5.44
N PHE A 49 8.17 -2.17 -5.68
CA PHE A 49 6.78 -2.21 -5.27
C PHE A 49 6.67 -2.86 -3.91
N TYR A 50 6.06 -2.15 -2.97
CA TYR A 50 5.78 -2.60 -1.62
C TYR A 50 4.28 -2.76 -1.47
N SER A 51 3.80 -3.88 -0.95
CA SER A 51 2.38 -4.09 -0.62
C SER A 51 2.25 -4.71 0.74
N THR A 52 1.32 -4.24 1.56
CA THR A 52 0.87 -5.01 2.71
C THR A 52 0.30 -6.36 2.25
N ILE A 53 0.37 -7.35 3.12
CA ILE A 53 -0.21 -8.67 2.94
C ILE A 53 -1.05 -9.01 4.17
N GLY A 54 -2.37 -9.08 3.96
CA GLY A 54 -3.32 -9.49 4.99
C GLY A 54 -3.78 -8.35 5.89
N ILE A 55 -3.82 -7.09 5.44
CA ILE A 55 -4.61 -6.09 6.20
C ILE A 55 -6.10 -6.24 5.89
N CYS A 56 -6.44 -6.78 4.71
CA CYS A 56 -7.81 -6.93 4.22
C CYS A 56 -8.69 -7.86 5.07
N ASP A 57 -8.11 -8.80 5.81
CA ASP A 57 -8.82 -9.77 6.66
C ASP A 57 -8.61 -9.51 8.17
N ARG A 58 -7.83 -8.48 8.52
CA ARG A 58 -7.55 -8.14 9.92
C ARG A 58 -8.54 -7.12 10.45
N LYS A 59 -8.94 -7.30 11.71
CA LYS A 59 -9.70 -6.31 12.48
C LYS A 59 -8.78 -5.16 12.92
N LEU A 60 -8.40 -4.31 11.98
CA LEU A 60 -7.61 -3.10 12.21
C LEU A 60 -8.53 -1.89 12.38
N PRO A 61 -8.13 -0.87 13.16
CA PRO A 61 -8.90 0.35 13.33
C PRO A 61 -8.70 1.29 12.13
N ILE A 62 -8.95 0.82 10.92
CA ILE A 62 -8.81 1.54 9.63
C ILE A 62 -10.19 1.64 8.95
N PRO A 63 -10.36 2.47 7.89
CA PRO A 63 -11.64 2.56 7.19
C PRO A 63 -12.10 1.17 6.73
N SER A 64 -13.39 0.89 6.83
CA SER A 64 -13.92 -0.42 6.46
C SER A 64 -13.76 -0.68 4.97
N GLY A 65 -13.20 -1.83 4.62
CA GLY A 65 -13.08 -2.27 3.24
C GLY A 65 -12.17 -3.49 3.11
N VAL A 66 -12.07 -4.02 1.90
CA VAL A 66 -11.22 -5.17 1.58
C VAL A 66 -10.09 -4.67 0.68
N TYR A 67 -8.98 -4.26 1.30
CA TYR A 67 -7.87 -3.66 0.57
C TYR A 67 -6.51 -3.98 1.18
N GLU A 68 -5.46 -3.80 0.37
CA GLU A 68 -4.07 -3.73 0.80
C GLU A 68 -3.51 -2.33 0.53
N LEU A 69 -2.52 -1.89 1.29
CA LEU A 69 -1.78 -0.65 1.00
C LEU A 69 -0.57 -0.98 0.13
N ALA A 70 -0.30 -0.17 -0.89
CA ALA A 70 0.89 -0.27 -1.70
C ALA A 70 1.67 1.05 -1.80
N ALA A 71 2.96 0.97 -2.11
CA ALA A 71 3.80 2.10 -2.48
C ALA A 71 4.87 1.66 -3.49
N ILE A 72 5.26 2.55 -4.40
CA ILE A 72 6.43 2.34 -5.26
C ILE A 72 7.52 3.36 -4.92
N GLY A 73 8.75 2.89 -4.83
CA GLY A 73 9.91 3.76 -4.76
C GLY A 73 11.19 3.05 -4.41
N LYS A 74 12.27 3.83 -4.40
CA LYS A 74 13.62 3.43 -3.98
C LYS A 74 13.97 3.72 -2.51
N PRO A 75 13.34 4.69 -1.80
CA PRO A 75 13.77 5.01 -0.46
C PRO A 75 13.61 3.84 0.53
N PRO A 76 14.62 3.55 1.37
CA PRO A 76 14.60 2.39 2.27
C PRO A 76 13.57 2.51 3.40
N TRP A 77 13.11 3.72 3.70
CA TRP A 77 12.07 3.97 4.72
C TRP A 77 10.65 3.73 4.21
N LEU A 78 10.45 3.58 2.90
CA LEU A 78 9.14 3.46 2.28
C LEU A 78 8.28 2.30 2.83
N PRO A 79 8.79 1.06 2.97
CA PRO A 79 7.98 -0.04 3.54
C PRO A 79 7.56 0.23 4.99
N ASN A 80 8.39 0.90 5.79
CA ASN A 80 8.01 1.30 7.16
C ASN A 80 6.91 2.35 7.17
N ALA A 81 6.96 3.32 6.25
CA ALA A 81 5.90 4.30 6.09
C ALA A 81 4.57 3.64 5.68
N VAL A 82 4.60 2.69 4.73
CA VAL A 82 3.42 1.88 4.35
C VAL A 82 2.86 1.11 5.55
N ALA A 83 3.72 0.41 6.29
CA ALA A 83 3.31 -0.32 7.49
C ALA A 83 2.70 0.60 8.56
N SER A 84 3.26 1.81 8.73
CA SER A 84 2.82 2.79 9.71
C SER A 84 1.51 3.48 9.34
N SER A 85 1.17 3.55 8.04
CA SER A 85 -0.05 4.23 7.56
C SER A 85 -1.34 3.72 8.20
N ILE A 86 -1.40 2.44 8.62
CA ILE A 86 -2.57 1.88 9.30
C ILE A 86 -2.98 2.67 10.56
N TYR A 87 -2.03 3.31 11.25
CA TYR A 87 -2.32 4.09 12.45
C TYR A 87 -2.88 5.48 12.13
N TYR A 88 -2.45 6.04 11.00
CA TYR A 88 -2.86 7.37 10.54
C TYR A 88 -4.20 7.33 9.80
N LEU A 89 -4.57 6.16 9.28
CA LEU A 89 -5.89 5.91 8.71
C LEU A 89 -6.99 5.74 9.76
N ARG A 90 -6.65 5.68 11.05
CA ARG A 90 -7.63 5.48 12.11
C ARG A 90 -8.67 6.59 12.16
N GLY A 91 -9.94 6.20 12.09
CA GLY A 91 -11.09 7.12 12.14
C GLY A 91 -11.34 7.89 10.84
N ARG A 92 -10.61 7.59 9.75
CA ARG A 92 -10.89 8.13 8.42
C ARG A 92 -12.05 7.37 7.76
N SER A 93 -12.64 7.93 6.71
CA SER A 93 -13.63 7.27 5.84
C SER A 93 -13.19 7.29 4.38
N PHE A 94 -13.82 6.47 3.53
CA PHE A 94 -13.58 6.45 2.09
C PHE A 94 -14.49 7.39 1.29
N ASP A 95 -15.15 8.32 1.98
CA ASP A 95 -16.08 9.25 1.35
C ASP A 95 -15.35 10.42 0.66
N GLU A 96 -14.10 10.66 1.05
CA GLU A 96 -13.25 11.72 0.51
C GLU A 96 -11.89 11.16 0.10
N TRP A 97 -11.42 11.59 -1.08
CA TRP A 97 -10.11 11.26 -1.61
C TRP A 97 -9.32 12.53 -1.92
N PRO A 98 -8.00 12.55 -1.69
CA PRO A 98 -7.18 11.41 -1.27
C PRO A 98 -7.17 11.15 0.24
N LEU A 99 -6.85 9.91 0.62
CA LEU A 99 -6.58 9.61 2.02
C LEU A 99 -5.15 9.97 2.39
N VAL A 100 -4.99 10.98 3.25
CA VAL A 100 -3.67 11.46 3.65
C VAL A 100 -3.28 10.95 5.04
N CYS A 101 -2.19 10.19 5.09
CA CYS A 101 -1.48 9.83 6.31
C CYS A 101 -0.45 10.91 6.65
N GLU A 102 -0.87 11.89 7.45
CA GLU A 102 -0.04 13.04 7.80
C GLU A 102 1.19 12.63 8.62
N ASP A 103 2.36 13.22 8.37
CA ASP A 103 3.61 12.99 9.13
C ASP A 103 4.12 11.54 9.20
N VAL A 104 3.52 10.61 8.45
CA VAL A 104 3.93 9.21 8.46
C VAL A 104 5.36 9.03 7.92
N VAL A 105 5.78 9.81 6.92
CA VAL A 105 7.15 9.73 6.39
C VAL A 105 8.12 10.38 7.36
N LYS A 106 7.78 11.56 7.90
CA LYS A 106 8.59 12.27 8.90
C LYS A 106 8.86 11.42 10.14
N SER A 107 7.88 10.62 10.55
CA SER A 107 8.03 9.68 11.66
C SER A 107 9.05 8.58 11.35
N ASN A 108 9.17 8.17 10.08
CA ASN A 108 10.00 7.03 9.67
C ASN A 108 11.38 7.42 9.10
N ALA A 109 11.57 8.67 8.69
CA ALA A 109 12.83 9.12 8.10
C ALA A 109 13.01 10.65 8.13
N LYS A 110 14.28 11.08 8.06
CA LYS A 110 14.63 12.43 7.64
C LYS A 110 14.55 12.49 6.10
N SER A 111 13.50 13.11 5.58
CA SER A 111 13.18 13.17 4.15
C SER A 111 12.57 14.52 3.82
N THR A 112 12.64 14.94 2.55
CA THR A 112 11.87 16.10 2.06
C THR A 112 10.37 15.77 1.92
N TYR A 113 10.05 14.49 1.73
CA TYR A 113 8.69 13.98 1.87
C TYR A 113 8.29 13.91 3.33
N ARG A 114 7.02 14.16 3.60
CA ARG A 114 6.50 14.26 4.97
C ARG A 114 5.28 13.37 5.23
N HIS A 115 4.38 13.29 4.26
CA HIS A 115 3.13 12.52 4.36
C HIS A 115 3.08 11.41 3.30
N MET A 116 2.09 10.54 3.40
CA MET A 116 1.73 9.59 2.35
C MET A 116 0.27 9.86 1.96
N ALA A 117 -0.02 10.01 0.69
CA ALA A 117 -1.39 10.13 0.19
C ALA A 117 -1.78 8.88 -0.60
N TYR A 118 -3.01 8.40 -0.42
CA TYR A 118 -3.51 7.16 -1.00
C TYR A 118 -4.70 7.39 -1.91
N MET A 119 -4.74 6.65 -3.03
CA MET A 119 -5.89 6.51 -3.92
C MET A 119 -6.19 5.03 -4.18
N PRO A 120 -7.46 4.65 -4.41
CA PRO A 120 -7.78 3.29 -4.81
C PRO A 120 -7.29 3.00 -6.24
N ALA A 121 -6.67 1.84 -6.43
CA ALA A 121 -6.49 1.23 -7.74
C ALA A 121 -7.86 0.92 -8.37
N ARG A 122 -7.92 0.85 -9.69
CA ARG A 122 -9.12 0.33 -10.39
C ARG A 122 -9.13 -1.19 -10.42
N HIS A 123 -7.95 -1.79 -10.46
CA HIS A 123 -7.79 -3.24 -10.44
C HIS A 123 -8.25 -3.86 -9.11
N GLU A 124 -8.94 -4.98 -9.22
CA GLU A 124 -9.36 -5.81 -8.10
C GLU A 124 -8.93 -7.26 -8.32
N PHE A 125 -8.49 -7.91 -7.26
CA PHE A 125 -8.11 -9.32 -7.29
C PHE A 125 -9.10 -10.15 -6.47
N HIS A 126 -9.77 -11.11 -7.11
CA HIS A 126 -10.62 -12.05 -6.40
C HIS A 126 -9.76 -13.02 -5.58
N VAL A 127 -9.96 -13.04 -4.26
CA VAL A 127 -9.27 -13.94 -3.33
C VAL A 127 -10.21 -15.08 -2.96
N PRO A 128 -10.04 -16.30 -3.51
CA PRO A 128 -11.03 -17.37 -3.37
C PRO A 128 -11.31 -17.78 -1.92
N SER A 129 -10.27 -17.81 -1.08
CA SER A 129 -10.37 -18.22 0.33
C SER A 129 -11.06 -17.18 1.22
N LEU A 130 -11.15 -15.92 0.79
CA LEU A 130 -11.95 -14.89 1.46
C LEU A 130 -13.31 -14.66 0.80
N LYS A 131 -13.54 -15.22 -0.40
CA LYS A 131 -14.76 -15.03 -1.22
C LYS A 131 -15.07 -13.55 -1.46
N THR A 132 -14.03 -12.75 -1.73
CA THR A 132 -14.16 -11.30 -1.92
C THR A 132 -13.06 -10.78 -2.85
N HIS A 133 -13.19 -9.53 -3.26
CA HIS A 133 -12.23 -8.81 -4.08
C HIS A 133 -11.37 -7.90 -3.22
N VAL A 134 -10.05 -8.05 -3.32
CA VAL A 134 -9.07 -7.16 -2.69
C VAL A 134 -8.66 -6.10 -3.70
N ARG A 135 -8.75 -4.83 -3.28
CA ARG A 135 -8.24 -3.68 -4.02
C ARG A 135 -6.96 -3.15 -3.40
N TRP A 136 -6.08 -2.53 -4.18
CA TRP A 136 -4.93 -1.82 -3.60
C TRP A 136 -5.23 -0.34 -3.41
N LEU A 137 -4.83 0.22 -2.27
CA LEU A 137 -4.69 1.66 -2.09
C LEU A 137 -3.25 2.05 -2.40
N LEU A 138 -3.07 2.80 -3.47
CA LEU A 138 -1.79 3.21 -4.03
C LEU A 138 -1.29 4.46 -3.33
N GLY A 139 -0.22 4.32 -2.56
CA GLY A 139 0.41 5.38 -1.79
C GLY A 139 1.45 6.14 -2.59
N LEU A 140 1.47 7.46 -2.44
CA LEU A 140 2.51 8.35 -2.95
C LEU A 140 3.07 9.19 -1.79
N PRO A 141 4.41 9.18 -1.57
CA PRO A 141 5.01 10.13 -0.66
C PRO A 141 4.83 11.56 -1.17
N ILE A 142 4.35 12.44 -0.31
CA ILE A 142 4.09 13.85 -0.66
C ILE A 142 4.77 14.79 0.33
N LYS A 143 5.10 15.99 -0.15
CA LYS A 143 5.65 17.07 0.68
C LYS A 143 4.54 17.82 1.42
N ASP A 144 4.93 18.67 2.36
CA ASP A 144 4.02 19.54 3.12
C ASP A 144 3.15 20.41 2.19
N ALA A 145 3.76 21.01 1.16
CA ALA A 145 3.07 21.82 0.16
C ALA A 145 2.09 21.04 -0.74
N GLU A 146 2.11 19.70 -0.68
CA GLU A 146 1.27 18.81 -1.49
C GLU A 146 0.14 18.17 -0.67
N ILE A 147 -0.01 18.53 0.61
CA ILE A 147 -1.02 17.95 1.51
C ILE A 147 -2.46 18.17 1.02
N SER A 148 -2.69 19.27 0.29
CA SER A 148 -3.98 19.64 -0.27
C SER A 148 -4.10 19.33 -1.77
N LEU A 149 -3.31 18.39 -2.30
CA LEU A 149 -3.47 17.93 -3.68
C LEU A 149 -4.90 17.41 -3.89
N SER A 150 -5.50 17.83 -5.01
CA SER A 150 -6.80 17.29 -5.43
C SER A 150 -6.70 15.81 -5.79
N SER A 151 -7.84 15.12 -5.79
CA SER A 151 -7.94 13.73 -6.21
C SER A 151 -7.36 13.50 -7.61
N ASP A 152 -7.71 14.36 -8.57
CA ASP A 152 -7.22 14.27 -9.95
C ASP A 152 -5.69 14.48 -10.06
N ALA A 153 -5.16 15.46 -9.34
CA ALA A 153 -3.72 15.74 -9.35
C ALA A 153 -2.91 14.58 -8.75
N LEU A 154 -3.44 13.94 -7.69
CA LEU A 154 -2.80 12.77 -7.10
C LEU A 154 -2.95 11.54 -8.00
N ALA A 155 -4.12 11.33 -8.59
CA ALA A 155 -4.37 10.22 -9.52
C ALA A 155 -3.41 10.28 -10.72
N ALA A 156 -3.18 11.45 -11.30
CA ALA A 156 -2.22 11.64 -12.39
C ALA A 156 -0.78 11.29 -11.98
N LYS A 157 -0.36 11.70 -10.77
CA LYS A 157 0.97 11.35 -10.23
C LYS A 157 1.11 9.84 -9.99
N ILE A 158 0.07 9.21 -9.45
CA ILE A 158 0.02 7.76 -9.20
C ILE A 158 0.08 7.00 -10.54
N GLN A 159 -0.71 7.38 -11.52
CA GLN A 159 -0.72 6.74 -12.84
C GLN A 159 0.65 6.84 -13.55
N ALA A 160 1.38 7.95 -13.35
CA ALA A 160 2.72 8.11 -13.90
C ALA A 160 3.80 7.22 -13.23
N CYS A 161 3.54 6.70 -12.03
CA CYS A 161 4.54 5.97 -11.24
C CYS A 161 4.24 4.47 -11.09
N TYR A 162 2.99 4.06 -11.30
CA TYR A 162 2.54 2.70 -11.07
C TYR A 162 2.33 1.90 -12.36
N PRO A 163 2.49 0.57 -12.32
CA PRO A 163 2.18 -0.31 -13.44
C PRO A 163 0.75 -0.13 -13.97
N THR A 164 0.59 -0.17 -15.29
CA THR A 164 -0.69 0.07 -15.99
C THR A 164 -1.78 -0.93 -15.62
N TRP A 165 -1.42 -2.18 -15.31
CA TRP A 165 -2.39 -3.22 -14.91
C TRP A 165 -3.22 -2.83 -13.68
N LEU A 166 -2.71 -1.95 -12.80
CA LEU A 166 -3.47 -1.44 -11.64
C LEU A 166 -4.63 -0.51 -12.00
N PHE A 167 -4.68 -0.05 -13.25
CA PHE A 167 -5.66 0.92 -13.75
C PHE A 167 -6.67 0.31 -14.75
N GLY A 168 -6.60 -1.00 -14.98
CA GLY A 168 -7.55 -1.72 -15.84
C GLY A 168 -7.11 -1.88 -17.31
N ASP A 169 -5.85 -1.58 -17.63
CA ASP A 169 -5.31 -1.65 -18.99
C ASP A 169 -4.66 -3.02 -19.33
N ASP A 170 -5.24 -4.12 -18.82
CA ASP A 170 -4.94 -5.44 -19.36
C ASP A 170 -5.97 -5.74 -20.47
N ALA A 171 -5.64 -5.30 -21.69
CA ALA A 171 -6.22 -5.83 -22.92
C ALA A 171 -5.55 -7.17 -23.27
#